data_AF-A0AAJ3JQ75-F1
#
_entry.id   AF-A0AAJ3JQ75-F1
#
_cell.length_a   1.000
_cell.length_b   1.000
_cell.length_c   1.000
_cell.angle_alpha   90.00
_cell.angle_beta   90.00
_cell.angle_gamma   90.00
#
_symmetry.space_group_name_H-M   'P 1'
#
loop_
_entity.id
_entity.type
_entity.pdbx_description
1 polymer ?
#
loop_
_entity_poly.entity_id
_entity_poly.type
_entity_poly.pdbx_seq_one_letter_code
_entity_poly.pdbx_strand_id
1 'polypeptide(L)'
;MKLTEKQQSVFDELRKIGRQNAYRYRDKQADLHQEDLRKIAIGDKACVFGMGGLSYQVAHRLGTSAPSVLSIFKALRRKGLVIREESYPNYQRARYWWPVGLAAELAAELKAEDGVTP
;
A
#
# COMPACT_ATOMS: atom_id res chain seq x y z
N MET A 1 13.12 -13.05 -9.23
CA MET A 1 12.81 -13.91 -8.07
C MET A 1 11.37 -14.43 -8.20
N LYS A 2 11.12 -15.73 -8.03
CA LYS A 2 9.76 -16.30 -8.17
C LYS A 2 8.97 -16.17 -6.85
N LEU A 3 7.74 -15.68 -6.93
CA LEU A 3 6.78 -15.70 -5.82
C LEU A 3 5.94 -16.97 -5.88
N THR A 4 5.50 -17.46 -4.72
CA THR A 4 4.45 -18.48 -4.68
C THR A 4 3.10 -17.85 -5.06
N GLU A 5 2.13 -18.64 -5.49
CA GLU A 5 0.79 -18.15 -5.82
C GLU A 5 0.18 -17.37 -4.65
N LYS A 6 0.28 -17.89 -3.42
CA LYS A 6 -0.19 -17.20 -2.21
C LYS A 6 0.54 -15.87 -1.97
N GLN A 7 1.85 -15.82 -2.21
CA GLN A 7 2.62 -14.57 -2.08
C GLN A 7 2.18 -13.55 -3.13
N GLN A 8 1.93 -14.00 -4.36
CA GLN A 8 1.44 -13.15 -5.45
C GLN A 8 0.04 -12.60 -5.13
N SER A 9 -0.91 -13.45 -4.75
CA SER A 9 -2.28 -13.02 -4.41
C SER A 9 -2.30 -11.98 -3.27
N VAL A 10 -1.50 -12.19 -2.22
CA VAL A 10 -1.38 -11.23 -1.11
C VAL A 10 -0.74 -9.93 -1.56
N PHE A 11 0.29 -9.99 -2.41
CA PHE A 11 0.96 -8.81 -2.92
C PHE A 11 0.04 -7.98 -3.82
N ASP A 12 -0.70 -8.64 -4.72
CA ASP A 12 -1.66 -8.00 -5.61
C ASP A 12 -2.79 -7.33 -4.83
N GLU A 13 -3.30 -8.00 -3.80
CA GLU A 13 -4.36 -7.41 -2.97
C GLU A 13 -3.85 -6.21 -2.16
N LEU A 14 -2.60 -6.26 -1.68
CA LEU A 14 -1.98 -5.11 -1.03
C LEU A 14 -1.84 -3.92 -2.00
N ARG A 15 -1.48 -4.18 -3.27
CA ARG A 15 -1.40 -3.15 -4.32
C ARG A 15 -2.77 -2.53 -4.62
N LYS A 16 -3.83 -3.34 -4.69
CA LYS A 16 -5.21 -2.84 -4.85
C LYS A 16 -5.62 -1.91 -3.69
N ILE A 17 -5.31 -2.29 -2.46
CA ILE A 17 -5.59 -1.46 -1.28
C ILE A 17 -4.82 -0.14 -1.36
N GLY A 18 -3.53 -0.18 -1.70
CA GLY A 18 -2.71 1.01 -1.86
C GLY A 18 -3.29 2.00 -2.87
N ARG A 19 -3.70 1.52 -4.05
CA ARG A 19 -4.39 2.35 -5.04
C ARG A 19 -5.71 2.90 -4.52
N GLN A 20 -6.56 2.05 -3.95
CA GLN A 20 -7.85 2.48 -3.41
C GLN A 20 -7.72 3.56 -2.33
N ASN A 21 -6.70 3.47 -1.48
CA ASN A 21 -6.43 4.48 -0.46
C ASN A 21 -6.00 5.82 -1.08
N ALA A 22 -5.16 5.81 -2.13
CA ALA A 22 -4.74 7.02 -2.82
C ALA A 22 -5.92 7.85 -3.40
N TYR A 23 -6.98 7.17 -3.83
CA TYR A 23 -8.19 7.81 -4.37
C TYR A 23 -9.31 7.99 -3.35
N ARG A 24 -9.15 7.52 -2.10
CA ARG A 24 -10.23 7.46 -1.09
C ARG A 24 -10.88 8.81 -0.82
N TYR A 25 -10.08 9.87 -0.83
CA TYR A 25 -10.50 11.22 -0.44
C TYR A 25 -10.71 12.16 -1.62
N ARG A 26 -10.44 11.72 -2.87
CA ARG A 26 -10.51 12.54 -4.09
C ARG A 26 -11.79 13.39 -4.15
N ASP A 27 -12.94 12.73 -3.97
CA ASP A 27 -14.26 13.36 -4.10
C ASP A 27 -14.92 13.64 -2.75
N LYS A 28 -14.19 13.51 -1.63
CA LYS A 28 -14.76 13.59 -0.28
C LYS A 28 -14.16 14.70 0.57
N GLN A 29 -12.84 14.88 0.52
CA GLN A 29 -12.15 15.84 1.37
C GLN A 29 -10.82 16.26 0.73
N ALA A 30 -10.80 17.47 0.16
CA ALA A 30 -9.67 17.97 -0.63
C ALA A 30 -8.35 18.00 0.17
N ASP A 31 -8.36 18.45 1.42
CA ASP A 31 -7.14 18.54 2.24
C ASP A 31 -6.48 17.17 2.47
N LEU A 32 -7.28 16.13 2.70
CA LEU A 32 -6.78 14.76 2.87
C LEU A 32 -6.28 14.17 1.55
N HIS A 33 -6.95 14.50 0.43
CA HIS A 33 -6.46 14.09 -0.88
C HIS A 33 -5.12 14.75 -1.22
N GLN A 34 -4.96 16.05 -0.95
CA GLN A 34 -3.69 16.76 -1.14
C GLN A 34 -2.57 16.20 -0.27
N GLU A 35 -2.87 15.76 0.96
CA GLU A 35 -1.93 15.04 1.81
C GLU A 35 -1.46 13.72 1.17
N ASP A 36 -2.39 12.93 0.65
CA ASP A 36 -2.07 11.67 -0.03
C ASP A 36 -1.25 11.90 -1.31
N LEU A 37 -1.57 12.92 -2.11
CA LEU A 37 -0.77 13.32 -3.27
C LEU A 37 0.66 13.72 -2.87
N ARG A 38 0.82 14.46 -1.76
CA ARG A 38 2.15 14.83 -1.24
C ARG A 38 2.96 13.59 -0.85
N LYS A 39 2.34 12.62 -0.16
CA LYS A 39 3.01 11.36 0.21
C LYS A 39 3.44 10.58 -1.03
N ILE A 40 2.57 10.47 -2.04
CA ILE A 40 2.88 9.82 -3.32
C ILE A 40 4.10 10.47 -3.98
N ALA A 41 4.15 11.81 -4.01
CA ALA A 41 5.27 12.56 -4.60
C ALA A 41 6.60 12.34 -3.85
N ILE A 42 6.57 12.15 -2.52
CA ILE A 42 7.76 11.86 -1.69
C ILE A 42 8.21 10.40 -1.87
N GLY A 43 7.29 9.49 -2.22
CA GLY A 43 7.56 8.10 -2.55
C GLY A 43 7.16 7.10 -1.47
N ASP A 44 7.53 5.83 -1.68
CA ASP A 44 6.98 4.68 -0.95
C ASP A 44 7.07 4.78 0.58
N LYS A 45 8.17 5.34 1.10
CA LYS A 45 8.36 5.49 2.54
C LYS A 45 7.32 6.44 3.16
N ALA A 46 6.86 7.46 2.43
CA ALA A 46 5.82 8.35 2.91
C ALA A 46 4.43 7.70 2.81
N CYS A 47 4.17 6.90 1.78
CA CYS A 47 2.89 6.20 1.58
C CYS A 47 2.61 5.12 2.63
N VAL A 48 3.64 4.55 3.27
CA VAL A 48 3.42 3.59 4.36
C VAL A 48 2.62 4.19 5.53
N PHE A 49 2.61 5.52 5.69
CA PHE A 49 1.86 6.23 6.73
C PHE A 49 0.38 6.44 6.37
N GLY A 50 -0.36 5.33 6.36
CA GLY A 50 -1.82 5.33 6.26
C GLY A 50 -2.38 5.01 4.88
N MET A 51 -1.55 4.94 3.84
CA MET A 51 -2.01 4.53 2.50
C MET A 51 -1.80 3.03 2.25
N GLY A 52 -1.01 2.35 3.08
CA GLY A 52 -0.81 0.91 3.04
C GLY A 52 -2.01 0.06 3.50
N GLY A 53 -1.84 -1.25 3.45
CA GLY A 53 -2.84 -2.22 3.90
C GLY A 53 -2.48 -2.89 5.23
N LEU A 54 -3.52 -3.35 5.94
CA LEU A 54 -3.41 -4.14 7.16
C LEU A 54 -3.54 -5.64 6.84
N SER A 55 -2.86 -6.50 7.61
CA SER A 55 -2.93 -7.94 7.37
C SER A 55 -4.34 -8.51 7.53
N TYR A 56 -5.16 -7.97 8.45
CA TYR A 56 -6.55 -8.37 8.59
C TYR A 56 -7.41 -7.97 7.39
N GLN A 57 -7.15 -6.79 6.81
CA GLN A 57 -7.90 -6.28 5.67
C GLN A 57 -7.65 -7.15 4.44
N VAL A 58 -6.39 -7.46 4.17
CA VAL A 58 -6.00 -8.36 3.06
C VAL A 58 -6.53 -9.77 3.31
N ALA A 59 -6.45 -10.27 4.55
CA ALA A 59 -6.97 -11.58 4.90
C ALA A 59 -8.48 -11.70 4.66
N HIS A 60 -9.24 -10.68 5.08
CA HIS A 60 -10.68 -10.61 4.83
C HIS A 60 -11.00 -10.66 3.33
N ARG A 61 -10.28 -9.88 2.50
CA ARG A 61 -10.51 -9.84 1.05
C ARG A 61 -10.16 -11.13 0.33
N LEU A 62 -9.19 -11.88 0.85
CA LEU A 62 -8.74 -13.14 0.26
C LEU A 62 -9.39 -14.38 0.89
N GLY A 63 -10.33 -14.21 1.84
CA GLY A 63 -10.94 -15.34 2.54
C GLY A 63 -9.93 -16.22 3.30
N THR A 64 -8.91 -15.60 3.90
CA THR A 64 -7.83 -16.32 4.61
C THR A 64 -7.58 -15.74 6.01
N SER A 65 -6.55 -16.23 6.71
CA SER A 65 -6.23 -15.79 8.08
C SER A 65 -5.21 -14.65 8.11
N ALA A 66 -5.42 -13.68 9.01
CA ALA A 66 -4.50 -12.56 9.22
C ALA A 66 -3.07 -13.00 9.61
N PRO A 67 -2.85 -14.06 10.43
CA PRO A 67 -1.51 -14.58 10.69
C PRO A 67 -0.79 -15.10 9.43
N SER A 68 -1.53 -15.76 8.51
CA SER A 68 -0.98 -16.25 7.24
C SER A 68 -0.51 -15.09 6.37
N VAL A 69 -1.35 -14.07 6.19
CA VAL A 69 -0.99 -12.84 5.47
C VAL A 69 0.20 -12.13 6.12
N LEU A 70 0.24 -12.01 7.45
CA LEU A 70 1.35 -11.39 8.14
C LEU A 70 2.67 -12.14 7.90
N SER A 71 2.65 -13.46 7.88
CA SER A 71 3.81 -14.28 7.53
C SER A 71 4.28 -13.99 6.09
N ILE A 72 3.35 -13.88 5.15
CA ILE A 72 3.63 -13.54 3.76
C ILE A 72 4.21 -12.12 3.64
N PHE A 73 3.66 -11.12 4.34
CA PHE A 73 4.23 -9.77 4.38
C PHE A 73 5.66 -9.75 4.90
N LYS A 74 5.97 -10.50 5.96
CA LYS A 74 7.35 -10.64 6.44
C LYS A 74 8.26 -11.27 5.37
N ALA A 75 7.77 -12.26 4.64
CA ALA A 75 8.52 -12.87 3.53
C ALA A 75 8.75 -11.89 2.37
N LEU A 76 7.72 -11.15 1.95
CA LEU A 76 7.81 -10.13 0.90
C LEU A 76 8.74 -8.97 1.31
N ARG A 77 8.73 -8.57 2.58
CA ARG A 77 9.68 -7.58 3.12
C ARG A 77 11.12 -8.05 2.99
N ARG A 78 11.43 -9.29 3.40
CA ARG A 78 12.79 -9.87 3.24
C ARG A 78 13.24 -9.91 1.78
N LYS A 79 12.28 -9.93 0.85
CA LYS A 79 12.50 -9.93 -0.60
C LYS A 79 12.56 -8.51 -1.20
N GLY A 80 12.45 -7.46 -0.38
CA GLY A 80 12.48 -6.06 -0.82
C GLY A 80 11.21 -5.59 -1.55
N LEU A 81 10.10 -6.34 -1.46
CA LEU A 81 8.86 -6.03 -2.19
C LEU A 81 7.85 -5.24 -1.37
N VAL A 82 7.98 -5.23 -0.04
CA VAL A 82 7.04 -4.56 0.86
C VAL A 82 7.78 -3.82 1.96
N ILE A 83 7.39 -2.57 2.22
CA ILE A 83 7.84 -1.75 3.35
C ILE A 83 6.84 -1.90 4.50
N ARG A 84 7.37 -1.93 5.72
CA ARG A 84 6.59 -1.93 6.96
C ARG A 84 6.66 -0.54 7.57
N GLU A 85 5.57 -0.08 8.17
CA GLU A 85 5.59 1.13 9.01
C GLU A 85 6.42 0.87 10.28
N GLU A 86 7.33 1.78 10.64
CA GLU A 86 8.29 1.60 11.75
C GLU A 86 8.40 2.78 12.72
N SER A 87 7.62 3.86 12.54
CA SER A 87 7.68 5.06 13.39
C SER A 87 7.12 4.85 14.80
N TYR A 88 6.38 3.75 15.03
CA TYR A 88 5.89 3.36 16.35
C TYR A 88 6.53 2.04 16.81
N PRO A 89 7.82 2.06 17.21
CA PRO A 89 8.57 0.83 17.55
C PRO A 89 7.98 0.08 18.75
N ASN A 90 7.30 0.80 19.65
CA ASN A 90 6.64 0.22 20.84
C ASN A 90 5.27 -0.41 20.53
N TYR A 91 4.74 -0.24 19.31
CA TYR A 91 3.50 -0.91 18.90
C TYR A 91 3.80 -2.34 18.47
N GLN A 92 3.19 -3.33 19.13
CA GLN A 92 3.43 -4.76 18.87
C GLN A 92 3.08 -5.20 17.44
N ARG A 93 2.24 -4.45 16.72
CA ARG A 93 1.83 -4.74 15.35
C ARG A 93 2.07 -3.52 14.49
N ALA A 94 2.81 -3.72 13.39
CA ALA A 94 2.95 -2.70 12.37
C ALA A 94 1.57 -2.33 11.83
N ARG A 95 1.30 -1.02 11.80
CA ARG A 95 -0.02 -0.49 11.44
C ARG A 95 -0.29 -0.55 9.94
N TYR A 96 0.76 -0.55 9.12
CA TYR A 96 0.61 -0.56 7.68
C TYR A 96 1.77 -1.28 7.00
N TRP A 97 1.46 -1.83 5.83
CA TRP A 97 2.39 -2.43 4.89
C TRP A 97 2.17 -1.80 3.51
N TRP A 98 3.25 -1.51 2.79
CA TRP A 98 3.21 -0.80 1.51
C TRP A 98 4.00 -1.55 0.43
N PRO A 99 3.47 -1.75 -0.79
CA PRO A 99 4.21 -2.33 -1.90
C PRO A 99 5.30 -1.39 -2.42
N VAL A 100 6.53 -1.87 -2.51
CA VAL A 100 7.64 -1.10 -3.11
C VAL A 100 7.35 -0.83 -4.58
N GLY A 101 7.63 0.39 -5.04
CA GLY A 101 7.42 0.89 -6.38
C GLY A 101 6.03 1.46 -6.64
N LEU A 102 5.03 1.19 -5.79
CA LEU A 102 3.65 1.61 -6.04
C LEU A 102 3.48 3.14 -6.01
N ALA A 103 4.25 3.87 -5.21
CA ALA A 103 4.14 5.33 -5.18
C ALA A 103 4.56 5.94 -6.52
N ALA A 104 5.61 5.42 -7.15
CA ALA A 104 6.05 5.89 -8.46
C ALA A 104 5.03 5.57 -9.56
N GLU A 105 4.43 4.37 -9.52
CA GLU A 105 3.33 4.01 -10.43
C GLU A 105 2.14 4.95 -10.27
N LEU A 106 1.68 5.19 -9.04
CA LEU A 106 0.58 6.10 -8.74
C LEU A 106 0.89 7.54 -9.16
N ALA A 107 2.11 8.02 -8.93
CA ALA A 107 2.53 9.34 -9.36
C ALA A 107 2.46 9.50 -10.89
N ALA A 108 2.76 8.43 -11.65
CA ALA A 108 2.64 8.44 -13.10
C ALA A 108 1.17 8.35 -13.55
N GLU A 109 0.36 7.50 -12.91
CA GLU A 109 -1.09 7.38 -13.15
C GLU A 109 -1.78 8.74 -12.96
N LEU A 110 -1.54 9.42 -11.84
CA LEU A 110 -2.16 10.70 -11.50
C LEU A 110 -1.74 11.83 -12.45
N LYS A 111 -0.47 11.91 -12.84
CA LYS A 111 -0.01 12.89 -13.84
C LYS A 111 -0.67 12.68 -15.21
N ALA A 112 -0.94 11.43 -15.58
CA ALA A 112 -1.61 11.13 -16.84
C ALA A 112 -3.09 11.55 -16.80
N GLU A 113 -3.75 11.42 -15.66
CA GLU A 113 -5.13 11.92 -15.47
C GLU A 113 -5.21 13.46 -15.57
N ASP A 114 -4.23 14.18 -15.02
CA ASP A 114 -4.15 15.65 -15.13
C ASP A 114 -3.84 16.14 -16.56
N GLY A 115 -3.27 15.26 -17.41
CA GLY A 115 -2.92 15.54 -18.81
C GLY A 115 -4.05 15.34 -19.82
N VAL A 116 -5.23 14.88 -19.40
CA VAL A 116 -6.42 14.81 -20.25
C VAL A 116 -7.16 16.15 -20.18
N THR A 117 -6.65 17.15 -20.88
CA THR A 117 -7.41 18.37 -21.19
C THR A 117 -8.32 18.07 -22.40
N PRO A 118 -9.62 18.46 -22.40
CA PRO A 118 -10.46 18.42 -23.60
C PRO A 118 -9.94 19.37 -24.69
#